data_AF-A0A521ZDK0-F1
#
_entry.id   AF-A0A521ZDK0-F1
#
_cell.length_a   1.000
_cell.length_b   1.000
_cell.length_c   1.000
_cell.angle_alpha   90.00
_cell.angle_beta   90.00
_cell.angle_gamma   90.00
#
_symmetry.space_group_name_H-M   'P 1'
#
loop_
_entity.id
_entity.type
_entity.pdbx_description
1 polymer ?
#
loop_
_entity_poly.entity_id
_entity_poly.type
_entity_poly.pdbx_seq_one_letter_code
_entity_poly.pdbx_strand_id
1 'polypeptide(L)' 'MQAPEPPALLSQFAADGIELDLGFWIDDPAEGATNVRSDLNREILKMFRTTGIEIPVPQRAVRILKAE' A
#
# COMPACT_ATOMS: atom_id res chain seq x y z
N MET A 1 -17.99 10.70 21.38
CA MET A 1 -16.97 11.17 20.42
C MET A 1 -16.85 10.08 19.36
N GLN A 2 -17.04 10.41 18.09
CA GLN A 2 -16.85 9.43 17.00
C GLN A 2 -15.35 9.23 16.79
N ALA A 3 -14.94 8.00 16.48
CA ALA A 3 -13.59 7.76 16.02
C ALA A 3 -13.38 8.54 14.70
N PRO A 4 -12.24 9.23 14.52
CA PRO A 4 -11.96 9.93 13.28
C PRO A 4 -11.92 8.95 12.10
N GLU A 5 -12.21 9.45 10.90
CA GLU A 5 -12.10 8.63 9.69
C GLU A 5 -10.64 8.14 9.51
N PRO A 6 -10.44 6.88 9.08
CA PRO A 6 -9.12 6.35 8.74
C PRO A 6 -8.38 7.24 7.73
N PRO A 7 -7.25 7.87 8.09
CA PRO A 7 -6.50 8.67 7.13
C PRO A 7 -5.79 7.76 6.13
N ALA A 8 -5.91 8.10 4.84
CA ALA A 8 -5.08 7.55 3.76
C ALA A 8 -4.19 8.69 3.24
N LEU A 9 -2.89 8.63 3.52
CA LEU A 9 -1.95 9.72 3.27
C LEU A 9 -0.98 9.33 2.16
N LEU A 10 -0.73 10.24 1.21
CA LEU A 10 0.38 10.12 0.27
C LEU A 10 1.67 10.56 0.98
N SER A 11 2.46 9.59 1.42
CA SER A 11 3.61 9.84 2.27
C SER A 11 4.84 10.25 1.46
N GLN A 12 5.09 9.58 0.33
CA GLN A 12 6.18 9.96 -0.57
C GLN A 12 6.03 9.39 -2.00
N PHE A 13 6.80 9.97 -2.92
CA PHE A 13 7.11 9.36 -4.22
C PHE A 13 8.39 8.52 -4.06
N ALA A 14 8.25 7.20 -4.20
CA ALA A 14 9.35 6.23 -4.12
C ALA A 14 9.96 5.96 -5.51
N ALA A 15 11.09 5.25 -5.55
CA ALA A 15 11.79 4.93 -6.80
C ALA A 15 10.92 4.17 -7.82
N ASP A 16 10.04 3.29 -7.32
CA ASP A 16 9.18 2.43 -8.14
C ASP A 16 7.69 2.79 -8.03
N GLY A 17 7.30 3.90 -7.39
CA GLY A 17 5.87 4.22 -7.22
C GLY A 17 5.57 5.29 -6.17
N ILE A 18 4.42 5.16 -5.51
CA ILE A 18 4.01 6.01 -4.37
C ILE A 18 3.90 5.18 -3.10
N GLU A 19 4.19 5.79 -1.96
CA GLU A 19 3.94 5.20 -0.64
C GLU A 19 2.70 5.83 -0.02
N LEU A 20 1.78 4.97 0.43
CA LEU A 20 0.54 5.36 1.08
C LEU A 20 0.51 4.83 2.51
N ASP A 21 0.29 5.70 3.49
CA ASP A 21 0.07 5.32 4.88
C ASP A 21 -1.44 5.29 5.18
N LEU A 22 -1.91 4.16 5.73
CA LEU A 22 -3.28 3.97 6.18
C LEU A 22 -3.34 3.81 7.70
N GLY A 23 -3.94 4.78 8.39
CA GLY A 23 -4.19 4.72 9.83
C GLY A 23 -5.58 4.16 10.15
N PHE A 24 -5.69 3.29 11.14
CA PHE A 24 -6.98 2.77 11.61
C PHE A 24 -6.92 2.39 13.10
N TRP A 25 -8.09 2.33 13.75
CA TRP A 25 -8.24 1.98 15.16
C TRP A 25 -8.87 0.59 15.29
N ILE A 26 -8.40 -0.19 16.26
CA ILE A 26 -8.96 -1.50 16.62
C ILE A 26 -9.37 -1.43 18.08
N ASP A 27 -10.62 -1.78 18.39
CA ASP A 27 -11.17 -1.71 19.75
C ASP A 27 -10.64 -2.84 20.65
N ASP A 28 -10.42 -4.05 20.11
CA ASP A 28 -9.86 -5.19 20.84
C ASP A 28 -8.60 -5.74 20.14
N PRO A 29 -7.40 -5.39 20.64
CA PRO A 29 -6.14 -5.89 20.07
C PRO A 29 -5.84 -7.35 20.43
N ALA A 30 -6.51 -7.94 21.44
CA ALA A 30 -6.22 -9.30 21.92
C ALA A 30 -6.66 -10.38 20.93
N GLU A 31 -7.76 -10.14 20.21
CA GLU A 31 -8.32 -11.05 19.19
C GLU A 31 -7.64 -10.91 17.80
N GLY A 32 -6.63 -10.05 17.67
CA GLY A 32 -5.66 -10.14 16.59
C GLY A 32 -5.60 -8.94 15.66
N ALA A 33 -4.84 -7.92 16.07
CA ALA A 33 -4.43 -6.81 15.21
C ALA A 33 -3.78 -7.27 13.89
N THR A 34 -3.05 -8.39 13.93
CA THR A 34 -2.44 -9.01 12.73
C THR A 34 -3.48 -9.55 11.76
N ASN A 35 -4.55 -10.19 12.24
CA ASN A 35 -5.59 -10.76 11.41
C ASN A 35 -6.37 -9.63 10.70
N VAL A 36 -6.79 -8.62 11.46
CA VAL A 36 -7.49 -7.45 10.92
C VAL A 36 -6.64 -6.74 9.87
N ARG A 37 -5.35 -6.53 10.14
CA ARG A 37 -4.42 -5.93 9.15
C ARG A 37 -4.30 -6.78 7.88
N SER A 38 -4.23 -8.11 8.02
CA SER A 38 -4.13 -9.03 6.89
C SER A 38 -5.38 -8.96 6.00
N ASP A 39 -6.57 -8.97 6.61
CA ASP A 39 -7.83 -8.91 5.87
C ASP A 39 -8.02 -7.56 5.18
N LEU A 40 -7.65 -6.46 5.86
CA LEU A 40 -7.63 -5.13 5.26
C LEU A 40 -6.72 -5.06 4.02
N ASN A 41 -5.48 -5.58 4.12
CA ASN A 41 -4.54 -5.63 3.01
C ASN A 41 -5.06 -6.45 1.83
N ARG A 42 -5.77 -7.55 2.09
CA ARG A 42 -6.37 -8.40 1.05
C ARG A 42 -7.48 -7.68 0.30
N GLU A 43 -8.36 -6.96 1.01
CA GLU A 43 -9.42 -6.18 0.36
C GLU A 43 -8.85 -4.98 -0.41
N ILE A 44 -7.81 -4.31 0.10
CA ILE A 44 -7.08 -3.27 -0.65
C ILE A 44 -6.51 -3.84 -1.95
N LEU A 45 -5.81 -4.97 -1.89
CA LEU A 45 -5.23 -5.63 -3.07
C LEU A 45 -6.31 -6.00 -4.09
N LYS A 46 -7.43 -6.54 -3.62
CA LYS A 46 -8.57 -6.90 -4.47
C LYS A 46 -9.18 -5.66 -5.13
N MET A 47 -9.40 -4.58 -4.38
CA MET A 47 -9.91 -3.32 -4.90
C MET A 47 -8.97 -2.69 -5.93
N PHE A 48 -7.66 -2.70 -5.69
CA PHE A 48 -6.69 -2.22 -6.68
C PHE A 48 -6.80 -3.01 -7.99
N ARG A 49 -6.85 -4.34 -7.90
CA ARG A 49 -7.02 -5.21 -9.08
C ARG A 49 -8.32 -4.95 -9.83
N THR A 50 -9.45 -4.79 -9.14
CA THR A 50 -10.76 -4.59 -9.79
C THR A 50 -10.92 -3.19 -10.38
N THR A 51 -10.16 -2.21 -9.89
CA THR A 51 -10.18 -0.81 -10.39
C THR A 51 -9.08 -0.54 -11.42
N GLY A 52 -8.23 -1.52 -11.75
CA GLY A 52 -7.14 -1.37 -12.72
C GLY A 52 -5.90 -0.66 -12.17
N ILE A 53 -5.74 -0.57 -10.84
CA ILE A 53 -4.54 -0.08 -10.19
C ILE A 53 -3.52 -1.24 -10.12
N GLU A 54 -2.41 -1.09 -10.84
CA GLU A 54 -1.32 -2.07 -10.84
C GLU A 54 -0.29 -1.75 -9.75
N ILE A 55 0.15 -2.78 -9.03
CA ILE A 55 1.25 -2.65 -8.08
C ILE A 55 2.56 -2.87 -8.85
N PRO A 56 3.43 -1.85 -8.92
CA PRO A 56 4.66 -1.94 -9.69
C PRO A 56 5.61 -2.97 -9.07
N VAL A 57 6.22 -3.80 -9.92
CA VAL A 57 7.39 -4.59 -9.54
C VAL A 57 8.64 -3.71 -9.61
N PRO A 58 9.70 -3.99 -8.82
CA PRO A 58 10.93 -3.21 -8.86
C PRO A 58 11.48 -3.06 -10.28
N GLN A 59 11.68 -1.83 -10.74
CA GLN A 59 12.15 -1.55 -12.10
C GLN A 59 13.67 -1.41 -12.12
N ARG A 60 14.31 -1.91 -13.19
CA ARG A 60 15.75 -1.72 -13.42
C ARG A 60 15.96 -1.05 -14.77
N ALA A 61 16.49 0.17 -14.75
CA ALA A 61 16.89 0.86 -15.97
C ALA A 61 18.26 0.35 -16.44
N VAL A 62 18.29 -0.34 -17.58
CA VAL A 62 19.54 -0.76 -18.23
C VAL A 62 19.84 0.18 -19.37
N ARG A 63 20.99 0.86 -19.31
CA ARG A 63 21.50 1.69 -20.40
C ARG A 63 22.60 0.94 -21.13
N ILE A 64 22.35 0.62 -22.40
CA ILE A 64 23.35 -0.01 -23.28
C ILE A 64 24.23 1.09 -23.88
N LEU A 65 25.52 1.03 -23.59
CA LEU A 65 26.53 1.90 -24.20
C LEU A 65 27.16 1.14 -25.38
N LYS A 66 27.32 1.80 -26.53
CA LYS A 66 28.13 1.24 -27.62
C LYS A 66 29.60 1.29 -27.21
N ALA A 67 30.32 0.20 -27.45
CA ALA A 67 31.78 0.24 -27.45
C ALA A 67 32.24 0.93 -28.74
N GLU A 68 33.25 1.80 -28.62
CA GLU A 68 34.00 2.34 -29.77
C GLU A 68 34.85 1.25 -30.44
#